data_AF-X5DUS6-F1
#
_entry.id   AF-X5DUS6-F1
#
_cell.length_a   1.000
_cell.length_b   1.000
_cell.length_c   1.000
_cell.angle_alpha   90.00
_cell.angle_beta   90.00
_cell.angle_gamma   90.00
#
_symmetry.space_group_name_H-M   'P 1'
#
loop_
_entity.id
_entity.type
_entity.pdbx_description
1 polymer ?
#
loop_
_entity_poly.entity_id
_entity_poly.type
_entity_poly.pdbx_seq_one_letter_code
_entity_poly.pdbx_strand_id
1 'polypeptide(L)'
;MTTNTVTLQTAHIVSLGDIEEAKASIKPFIRRTPLIKSMYLSQSITKGNVFLKLENMQFTGSFKFRGASNKINHLTDEQKEKGIIAASAGNHAQGVALTAKLLGIDATIVMPETAPQAKQQATKGYGAKVILKGKNFNETRLYMEELAKENGMTIVHPYDDKFVMAGQGTIGLEILDDIWNVNTVIVPVGGGGLIAGIATALKSFNPSIHIIGVQSENVHGMAESFYKRDLTEHRVDSTIADGCDVKVPGEQTYEVVKHLVDEFILVTEEEIEHAMKDLMQRAKIITEGAGALPTAAILSGKINNKWLEDKNVVALVSGGNVDLTRVSGVIEHGLNIADTSKGVVG
;
A
#
# COMPACT_ATOMS: atom_id res chain seq x y z
N MET A 1 27.67 0.98 -8.49
CA MET A 1 27.47 0.80 -7.03
C MET A 1 27.80 -0.63 -6.71
N THR A 2 28.72 -0.87 -5.77
CA THR A 2 29.02 -2.22 -5.27
C THR A 2 27.74 -2.82 -4.70
N THR A 3 27.34 -3.99 -5.21
CA THR A 3 26.14 -4.69 -4.77
C THR A 3 26.23 -4.93 -3.27
N ASN A 4 25.36 -4.28 -2.51
CA ASN A 4 25.28 -4.43 -1.07
C ASN A 4 24.88 -5.87 -0.72
N THR A 5 25.66 -6.53 0.15
CA THR A 5 25.47 -7.94 0.53
C THR A 5 24.10 -8.23 1.13
N VAL A 6 23.45 -7.24 1.74
CA VAL A 6 22.11 -7.39 2.32
C VAL A 6 21.07 -7.65 1.23
N THR A 7 21.08 -6.88 0.13
CA THR A 7 20.10 -7.03 -0.95
C THR A 7 20.41 -8.19 -1.91
N LEU A 8 21.64 -8.71 -1.91
CA LEU A 8 22.00 -9.90 -2.69
C LEU A 8 21.23 -11.16 -2.25
N GLN A 9 20.84 -11.23 -0.96
CA GLN A 9 20.11 -12.38 -0.41
C GLN A 9 18.74 -12.57 -1.05
N THR A 10 18.12 -11.48 -1.53
CA THR A 10 16.75 -11.45 -2.05
C THR A 10 16.68 -11.07 -3.53
N ALA A 11 17.83 -10.82 -4.19
CA ALA A 11 17.89 -10.36 -5.58
C ALA A 11 17.27 -11.33 -6.60
N HIS A 12 17.18 -12.62 -6.27
CA HIS A 12 16.50 -13.62 -7.09
C HIS A 12 14.97 -13.51 -7.04
N ILE A 13 14.42 -12.84 -6.02
CA ILE A 13 12.99 -12.54 -5.86
C ILE A 13 12.68 -11.19 -6.51
N VAL A 14 13.38 -10.13 -6.08
CA VAL A 14 13.29 -8.79 -6.65
C VAL A 14 14.60 -8.05 -6.40
N SER A 15 15.11 -7.36 -7.41
CA SER A 15 16.38 -6.63 -7.38
C SER A 15 16.20 -5.14 -7.71
N LEU A 16 17.24 -4.34 -7.46
CA LEU A 16 17.26 -2.94 -7.89
C LEU A 16 17.08 -2.81 -9.41
N GLY A 17 17.70 -3.70 -10.20
CA GLY A 17 17.57 -3.69 -11.66
C GLY A 17 16.12 -3.87 -12.11
N ASP A 18 15.37 -4.76 -11.46
CA ASP A 18 13.94 -4.95 -11.74
C ASP A 18 13.12 -3.69 -11.43
N ILE A 19 13.50 -2.95 -10.38
CA ILE A 19 12.82 -1.70 -9.98
C ILE A 19 13.17 -0.56 -10.94
N GLU A 20 14.41 -0.48 -11.42
CA GLU A 20 14.85 0.49 -12.44
C GLU A 20 14.13 0.24 -13.77
N GLU A 21 14.01 -1.02 -14.19
CA GLU A 21 13.21 -1.43 -15.33
C GLU A 21 11.74 -1.05 -15.14
N ALA A 22 11.18 -1.33 -13.96
CA ALA A 22 9.80 -0.94 -13.63
C ALA A 22 9.60 0.58 -13.71
N LYS A 23 10.54 1.38 -13.19
CA LYS A 23 10.52 2.85 -13.29
C LYS A 23 10.44 3.30 -14.74
N ALA A 24 11.20 2.69 -15.64
CA ALA A 24 11.15 3.00 -17.07
C ALA A 24 9.81 2.57 -17.71
N SER A 25 9.36 1.35 -17.43
CA SER A 25 8.15 0.74 -18.01
C SER A 25 6.87 1.47 -17.63
N ILE A 26 6.72 1.86 -16.36
CA ILE A 26 5.45 2.45 -15.88
C ILE A 26 5.40 3.98 -16.00
N LYS A 27 6.53 4.66 -16.23
CA LYS A 27 6.64 6.13 -16.33
C LYS A 27 5.57 6.78 -17.23
N PRO A 28 5.17 6.21 -18.39
CA PRO A 28 4.15 6.83 -19.24
C PRO A 28 2.74 6.79 -18.63
N PHE A 29 2.49 5.87 -17.69
CA PHE A 29 1.16 5.59 -17.16
C PHE A 29 0.93 6.21 -15.78
N ILE A 30 1.98 6.27 -14.95
CA ILE A 30 1.88 6.72 -13.56
C ILE A 30 2.12 8.23 -13.40
N ARG A 31 1.68 8.77 -12.28
CA ARG A 31 2.08 10.09 -11.80
C ARG A 31 3.18 9.96 -10.76
N ARG A 32 4.20 10.83 -10.82
CA ARG A 32 5.11 11.06 -9.68
C ARG A 32 4.31 11.76 -8.58
N THR A 33 4.14 11.11 -7.44
CA THR A 33 3.31 11.64 -6.36
C THR A 33 4.09 12.62 -5.48
N PRO A 34 3.44 13.65 -4.91
CA PRO A 34 4.11 14.59 -4.02
C PRO A 34 4.73 13.92 -2.79
N LEU A 35 5.87 14.46 -2.34
CA LEU A 35 6.45 14.23 -1.03
C LEU A 35 6.42 15.54 -0.26
N ILE A 36 5.49 15.68 0.69
CA ILE A 36 5.26 16.96 1.38
C ILE A 36 5.74 16.91 2.82
N LYS A 37 6.29 18.00 3.35
CA LYS A 37 6.65 18.07 4.77
C LYS A 37 5.40 18.29 5.63
N SER A 38 5.22 17.46 6.67
CA SER A 38 4.20 17.69 7.71
C SER A 38 4.80 18.52 8.84
N MET A 39 4.41 19.79 8.94
CA MET A 39 4.92 20.68 9.98
C MET A 39 4.52 20.23 11.38
N TYR A 40 3.28 19.77 11.55
CA TYR A 40 2.78 19.25 12.83
C TYR A 40 3.57 18.03 13.30
N LEU A 41 3.71 17.00 12.45
CA LEU A 41 4.47 15.79 12.83
C LEU A 41 5.95 16.13 13.08
N SER A 42 6.53 17.01 12.27
CA SER A 42 7.93 17.43 12.41
C SER A 42 8.20 18.18 13.72
N GLN A 43 7.40 19.22 14.02
CA GLN A 43 7.70 20.14 15.11
C GLN A 43 7.09 19.71 16.44
N SER A 44 5.88 19.14 16.41
CA SER A 44 5.11 18.86 17.63
C SER A 44 5.25 17.42 18.12
N ILE A 45 5.58 16.47 17.23
CA ILE A 45 5.57 15.05 17.55
C ILE A 45 6.98 14.47 17.60
N THR A 46 7.74 14.56 16.50
CA THR A 46 9.01 13.82 16.39
C THR A 46 10.26 14.63 16.71
N LYS A 47 10.19 15.96 16.62
CA LYS A 47 11.37 16.85 16.56
C LYS A 47 12.35 16.46 15.43
N GLY A 48 11.83 15.85 14.38
CA GLY A 48 12.55 15.52 13.15
C GLY A 48 11.91 16.19 11.94
N ASN A 49 12.34 15.81 10.74
CA ASN A 49 11.71 16.22 9.49
C ASN A 49 10.83 15.09 8.97
N VAL A 50 9.52 15.20 9.19
CA VAL A 50 8.54 14.19 8.73
C VAL A 50 7.95 14.62 7.40
N PHE A 51 8.06 13.73 6.42
CA PHE A 51 7.53 13.89 5.07
C PHE A 51 6.47 12.83 4.79
N LEU A 52 5.41 13.22 4.09
CA LEU A 52 4.30 12.36 3.69
C LEU A 52 4.42 12.05 2.19
N LYS A 53 4.57 10.78 1.83
CA LYS A 53 4.57 10.32 0.44
C LYS A 53 3.14 10.01 0.00
N LEU A 54 2.58 10.82 -0.88
CA LEU A 54 1.13 10.89 -1.14
C LEU A 54 0.65 9.95 -2.24
N GLU A 55 0.74 8.63 -2.02
CA GLU A 55 0.23 7.62 -2.95
C GLU A 55 -1.30 7.56 -3.01
N ASN A 56 -2.01 8.14 -2.04
CA ASN A 56 -3.44 8.45 -2.16
C ASN A 56 -3.75 9.36 -3.36
N MET A 57 -2.78 10.14 -3.82
CA MET A 57 -2.87 10.95 -5.04
C MET A 57 -2.33 10.22 -6.26
N GLN A 58 -2.11 8.91 -6.26
CA GLN A 58 -1.84 8.17 -7.49
C GLN A 58 -3.14 8.00 -8.31
N PHE A 59 -3.04 7.68 -9.60
CA PHE A 59 -4.21 7.18 -10.33
C PHE A 59 -4.84 5.99 -9.59
N THR A 60 -6.17 5.88 -9.65
CA THR A 60 -6.99 4.93 -8.85
C THR A 60 -6.96 5.16 -7.34
N GLY A 61 -6.32 6.24 -6.86
CA GLY A 61 -6.36 6.64 -5.45
C GLY A 61 -5.43 5.85 -4.53
N SER A 62 -4.50 5.05 -5.06
CA SER A 62 -3.53 4.29 -4.26
C SER A 62 -2.30 3.86 -5.05
N PHE A 63 -1.26 3.41 -4.33
CA PHE A 63 -0.03 2.89 -4.92
C PHE A 63 -0.22 1.66 -5.84
N LYS A 64 -1.32 0.90 -5.69
CA LYS A 64 -1.53 -0.38 -6.37
C LYS A 64 -1.43 -0.31 -7.89
N PHE A 65 -1.73 0.86 -8.45
CA PHE A 65 -1.60 1.13 -9.88
C PHE A 65 -0.18 0.85 -10.40
N ARG A 66 0.88 1.15 -9.62
CA ARG A 66 2.27 0.96 -10.07
C ARG A 66 2.61 -0.51 -10.33
N GLY A 67 2.41 -1.38 -9.36
CA GLY A 67 2.67 -2.82 -9.52
C GLY A 67 1.73 -3.49 -10.52
N ALA A 68 0.46 -3.08 -10.60
CA ALA A 68 -0.47 -3.58 -11.62
C ALA A 68 0.02 -3.22 -13.03
N SER A 69 0.36 -1.94 -13.27
CA SER A 69 0.93 -1.47 -14.53
C SER A 69 2.21 -2.21 -14.88
N ASN A 70 3.12 -2.38 -13.93
CA ASN A 70 4.37 -3.08 -14.19
C ASN A 70 4.14 -4.54 -14.57
N LYS A 71 3.33 -5.28 -13.79
CA LYS A 71 3.03 -6.69 -14.08
C LYS A 71 2.38 -6.88 -15.45
N ILE A 72 1.39 -6.05 -15.78
CA ILE A 72 0.63 -6.18 -17.03
C ILE A 72 1.48 -5.81 -18.25
N ASN A 73 2.38 -4.82 -18.13
CA ASN A 73 3.32 -4.47 -19.20
C ASN A 73 4.29 -5.63 -19.54
N HIS A 74 4.65 -6.45 -18.54
CA HIS A 74 5.55 -7.59 -18.70
C HIS A 74 4.86 -8.88 -19.18
N LEU A 75 3.54 -8.85 -19.45
CA LEU A 75 2.86 -9.99 -20.05
C LEU A 75 3.25 -10.16 -21.51
N THR A 76 3.33 -11.41 -21.96
CA THR A 76 3.49 -11.74 -23.38
C THR A 76 2.23 -11.38 -24.16
N ASP A 77 2.34 -11.24 -25.48
CA ASP A 77 1.17 -10.94 -26.32
C ASP A 77 0.11 -12.04 -26.22
N GLU A 78 0.52 -13.32 -26.15
CA GLU A 78 -0.40 -14.45 -25.92
C GLU A 78 -1.14 -14.32 -24.58
N GLN A 79 -0.46 -13.90 -23.51
CA GLN A 79 -1.09 -13.68 -22.20
C GLN A 79 -2.07 -12.51 -22.23
N LYS A 80 -1.74 -11.44 -22.98
CA LYS A 80 -2.61 -10.28 -23.16
C LYS A 80 -3.86 -10.63 -23.96
N GLU A 81 -3.72 -11.40 -25.04
CA GLU A 81 -4.83 -11.88 -25.86
C GLU A 81 -5.82 -12.76 -25.09
N LYS A 82 -5.32 -13.62 -24.18
CA LYS A 82 -6.18 -14.44 -23.30
C LYS A 82 -6.83 -13.64 -22.17
N GLY A 83 -6.42 -12.38 -21.97
CA GLY A 83 -6.92 -11.50 -20.93
C GLY A 83 -6.35 -11.79 -19.54
N ILE A 84 -6.65 -10.87 -18.63
CA ILE A 84 -6.15 -10.86 -17.26
C ILE A 84 -7.28 -10.99 -16.25
N ILE A 85 -6.97 -11.54 -15.09
CA ILE A 85 -7.94 -11.75 -14.02
C ILE A 85 -7.34 -11.44 -12.64
N ALA A 86 -8.16 -10.87 -11.75
CA ALA A 86 -7.77 -10.65 -10.36
C ALA A 86 -8.97 -10.80 -9.40
N ALA A 87 -8.70 -11.19 -8.16
CA ALA A 87 -9.68 -11.18 -7.07
C ALA A 87 -9.42 -9.99 -6.14
N SER A 88 -10.32 -9.02 -6.12
CA SER A 88 -10.26 -7.86 -5.21
C SER A 88 -11.55 -7.06 -5.29
N ALA A 89 -12.01 -6.55 -4.16
CA ALA A 89 -13.08 -5.55 -4.13
C ALA A 89 -12.55 -4.14 -3.80
N GLY A 90 -11.27 -3.83 -4.04
CA GLY A 90 -10.66 -2.57 -3.59
C GLY A 90 -9.57 -2.03 -4.50
N ASN A 91 -8.52 -1.48 -3.90
CA ASN A 91 -7.43 -0.77 -4.58
C ASN A 91 -6.78 -1.59 -5.71
N HIS A 92 -6.58 -2.89 -5.50
CA HIS A 92 -6.00 -3.77 -6.51
C HIS A 92 -6.91 -3.92 -7.74
N ALA A 93 -8.22 -4.12 -7.54
CA ALA A 93 -9.18 -4.20 -8.63
C ALA A 93 -9.17 -2.95 -9.52
N GLN A 94 -9.15 -1.77 -8.92
CA GLN A 94 -9.10 -0.51 -9.67
C GLN A 94 -7.77 -0.36 -10.42
N GLY A 95 -6.65 -0.70 -9.78
CA GLY A 95 -5.32 -0.66 -10.42
C GLY A 95 -5.22 -1.55 -11.64
N VAL A 96 -5.71 -2.79 -11.54
CA VAL A 96 -5.76 -3.76 -12.64
C VAL A 96 -6.72 -3.28 -13.74
N ALA A 97 -7.93 -2.88 -13.38
CA ALA A 97 -8.95 -2.46 -14.34
C ALA A 97 -8.53 -1.22 -15.16
N LEU A 98 -7.97 -0.19 -14.51
CA LEU A 98 -7.49 0.99 -15.23
C LEU A 98 -6.30 0.65 -16.14
N THR A 99 -5.36 -0.17 -15.66
CA THR A 99 -4.20 -0.58 -16.49
C THR A 99 -4.67 -1.34 -17.73
N ALA A 100 -5.59 -2.29 -17.56
CA ALA A 100 -6.14 -3.07 -18.66
C ALA A 100 -6.81 -2.18 -19.72
N LYS A 101 -7.59 -1.18 -19.28
CA LYS A 101 -8.21 -0.18 -20.17
C LYS A 101 -7.19 0.60 -20.97
N LEU A 102 -6.12 1.07 -20.33
CA LEU A 102 -5.07 1.86 -20.99
C LEU A 102 -4.30 1.05 -22.04
N LEU A 103 -4.19 -0.26 -21.84
CA LEU A 103 -3.47 -1.17 -22.74
C LEU A 103 -4.38 -1.91 -23.73
N GLY A 104 -5.69 -1.71 -23.67
CA GLY A 104 -6.66 -2.42 -24.52
C GLY A 104 -6.72 -3.92 -24.25
N ILE A 105 -6.51 -4.35 -23.01
CA ILE A 105 -6.53 -5.76 -22.59
C ILE A 105 -7.85 -6.07 -21.89
N ASP A 106 -8.42 -7.24 -22.17
CA ASP A 106 -9.59 -7.72 -21.47
C ASP A 106 -9.28 -8.06 -20.01
N ALA A 107 -10.00 -7.43 -19.07
CA ALA A 107 -9.84 -7.67 -17.64
C ALA A 107 -11.12 -8.19 -16.99
N THR A 108 -10.98 -9.27 -16.24
CA THR A 108 -12.02 -9.79 -15.34
C THR A 108 -11.63 -9.56 -13.88
N ILE A 109 -12.52 -8.96 -13.10
CA ILE A 109 -12.33 -8.75 -11.67
C ILE A 109 -13.39 -9.55 -10.92
N VAL A 110 -12.95 -10.50 -10.10
CA VAL A 110 -13.82 -11.26 -9.22
C VAL A 110 -13.90 -10.55 -7.87
N MET A 111 -15.12 -10.29 -7.41
CA MET A 111 -15.41 -9.66 -6.12
C MET A 111 -16.35 -10.55 -5.30
N PRO A 112 -16.29 -10.51 -3.96
CA PRO A 112 -17.31 -11.13 -3.13
C PRO A 112 -18.69 -10.50 -3.39
N GLU A 113 -19.74 -11.28 -3.14
CA GLU A 113 -21.14 -10.84 -3.32
C GLU A 113 -21.50 -9.64 -2.43
N THR A 114 -20.79 -9.48 -1.32
CA THR A 114 -20.94 -8.38 -0.35
C THR A 114 -20.13 -7.13 -0.71
N ALA A 115 -19.42 -7.11 -1.84
CA ALA A 115 -18.59 -5.96 -2.23
C ALA A 115 -19.44 -4.67 -2.35
N PRO A 116 -19.01 -3.53 -1.78
CA PRO A 116 -19.76 -2.27 -1.86
C PRO A 116 -20.03 -1.84 -3.30
N GLN A 117 -21.26 -1.36 -3.58
CA GLN A 117 -21.68 -0.95 -4.92
C GLN A 117 -20.75 0.12 -5.53
N ALA A 118 -20.27 1.08 -4.73
CA ALA A 118 -19.32 2.09 -5.19
C ALA A 118 -18.02 1.47 -5.75
N LYS A 119 -17.48 0.42 -5.10
CA LYS A 119 -16.25 -0.26 -5.53
C LYS A 119 -16.49 -1.11 -6.79
N GLN A 120 -17.69 -1.71 -6.93
CA GLN A 120 -18.10 -2.39 -8.15
C GLN A 120 -18.23 -1.41 -9.33
N GLN A 121 -18.91 -0.28 -9.13
CA GLN A 121 -19.15 0.74 -10.14
C GLN A 121 -17.84 1.39 -10.61
N ALA A 122 -16.93 1.72 -9.68
CA ALA A 122 -15.61 2.24 -10.02
C ALA A 122 -14.84 1.27 -10.95
N THR A 123 -14.86 -0.02 -10.62
CA THR A 123 -14.17 -1.05 -11.41
C THR A 123 -14.82 -1.25 -12.79
N LYS A 124 -16.15 -1.29 -12.86
CA LYS A 124 -16.90 -1.33 -14.13
C LYS A 124 -16.67 -0.07 -14.98
N GLY A 125 -16.54 1.10 -14.36
CA GLY A 125 -16.26 2.37 -15.04
C GLY A 125 -14.90 2.39 -15.77
N TYR A 126 -13.96 1.56 -15.32
CA TYR A 126 -12.71 1.31 -16.03
C TYR A 126 -12.84 0.22 -17.11
N GLY A 127 -14.03 -0.29 -17.42
CA GLY A 127 -14.24 -1.24 -18.52
C GLY A 127 -13.94 -2.71 -18.19
N ALA A 128 -13.59 -3.02 -16.94
CA ALA A 128 -13.39 -4.41 -16.54
C ALA A 128 -14.72 -5.15 -16.35
N LYS A 129 -14.75 -6.43 -16.72
CA LYS A 129 -15.84 -7.36 -16.42
C LYS A 129 -15.81 -7.68 -14.93
N VAL A 130 -16.84 -7.30 -14.19
CA VAL A 130 -16.96 -7.63 -12.76
C VAL A 130 -17.82 -8.87 -12.58
N ILE A 131 -17.29 -9.89 -11.91
CA ILE A 131 -18.02 -11.10 -11.52
C ILE A 131 -18.16 -11.10 -10.00
N LEU A 132 -19.40 -11.16 -9.51
CA LEU A 132 -19.69 -11.28 -8.08
C LEU A 132 -19.80 -12.76 -7.72
N LYS A 133 -18.83 -13.26 -6.95
CA LYS A 133 -18.79 -14.66 -6.54
C LYS A 133 -18.02 -14.84 -5.23
N GLY A 134 -18.60 -15.65 -4.35
CA GLY A 134 -18.04 -16.00 -3.06
C GLY A 134 -18.54 -15.09 -1.93
N LYS A 135 -18.68 -15.68 -0.74
CA LYS A 135 -19.16 -14.99 0.46
C LYS A 135 -18.04 -14.26 1.21
N ASN A 136 -16.81 -14.68 0.98
CA ASN A 136 -15.59 -14.15 1.60
C ASN A 136 -14.44 -14.16 0.58
N PHE A 137 -13.34 -13.51 0.93
CA PHE A 137 -12.17 -13.38 0.04
C PHE A 137 -11.62 -14.74 -0.42
N ASN A 138 -11.62 -15.77 0.43
CA ASN A 138 -11.06 -17.08 0.06
C ASN A 138 -11.92 -17.77 -1.01
N GLU A 139 -13.25 -17.74 -0.87
CA GLU A 139 -14.16 -18.26 -1.90
C GLU A 139 -14.03 -17.49 -3.23
N THR A 140 -13.92 -16.15 -3.17
CA THR A 140 -13.70 -15.31 -4.34
C THR A 140 -12.37 -15.65 -5.04
N ARG A 141 -11.30 -15.87 -4.26
CA ARG A 141 -9.98 -16.25 -4.78
C ARG A 141 -10.01 -17.62 -5.45
N LEU A 142 -10.59 -18.64 -4.80
CA LEU A 142 -10.66 -20.00 -5.35
C LEU A 142 -11.43 -20.02 -6.68
N TYR A 143 -12.57 -19.31 -6.74
CA TYR A 143 -13.32 -19.19 -7.99
C TYR A 143 -12.55 -18.46 -9.09
N MET A 144 -11.79 -17.41 -8.73
CA MET A 144 -10.93 -16.70 -9.66
C MET A 144 -9.82 -17.60 -10.22
N GLU A 145 -9.20 -18.44 -9.39
CA GLU A 145 -8.18 -19.41 -9.81
C GLU A 145 -8.75 -20.47 -10.76
N GLU A 146 -9.94 -21.00 -10.46
CA GLU A 146 -10.65 -21.93 -11.33
C GLU A 146 -10.96 -21.29 -12.68
N LEU A 147 -11.56 -20.09 -12.69
CA LEU A 147 -11.91 -19.38 -13.91
C LEU A 147 -10.67 -18.98 -14.74
N ALA A 148 -9.56 -18.63 -14.08
CA ALA A 148 -8.29 -18.33 -14.73
C ALA A 148 -7.75 -19.57 -15.45
N LYS A 149 -7.78 -20.73 -14.80
CA LYS A 149 -7.33 -22.00 -15.35
C LYS A 149 -8.19 -22.46 -16.53
N GLU A 150 -9.51 -22.35 -16.41
CA GLU A 150 -10.47 -22.77 -17.45
C GLU A 150 -10.31 -21.94 -18.74
N ASN A 151 -10.12 -20.63 -18.61
CA ASN A 151 -10.06 -19.72 -19.75
C ASN A 151 -8.63 -19.35 -20.18
N GLY A 152 -7.61 -19.88 -19.50
CA GLY A 152 -6.20 -19.56 -19.77
C GLY A 152 -5.82 -18.11 -19.46
N MET A 153 -6.56 -17.43 -18.59
CA MET A 153 -6.33 -16.03 -18.23
C MET A 153 -5.12 -15.90 -17.30
N THR A 154 -4.43 -14.76 -17.37
CA THR A 154 -3.30 -14.51 -16.46
C THR A 154 -3.75 -13.85 -15.17
N ILE A 155 -3.42 -14.47 -14.03
CA ILE A 155 -3.68 -13.90 -12.71
C ILE A 155 -2.72 -12.73 -12.44
N VAL A 156 -3.26 -11.57 -12.12
CA VAL A 156 -2.49 -10.42 -11.62
C VAL A 156 -2.52 -10.41 -10.10
N HIS A 157 -1.47 -10.93 -9.48
CA HIS A 157 -1.42 -11.09 -8.03
C HIS A 157 -1.34 -9.72 -7.30
N PRO A 158 -1.98 -9.53 -6.14
CA PRO A 158 -2.00 -8.22 -5.46
C PRO A 158 -0.69 -7.81 -4.79
N TYR A 159 0.26 -8.72 -4.53
CA TYR A 159 1.51 -8.40 -3.83
C TYR A 159 2.66 -9.40 -4.06
N ASP A 160 2.38 -10.70 -3.96
CA ASP A 160 3.36 -11.81 -4.07
C ASP A 160 3.77 -12.15 -5.52
N ASP A 161 4.25 -11.14 -6.23
CA ASP A 161 4.77 -11.27 -7.60
C ASP A 161 5.94 -10.30 -7.79
N LYS A 162 7.00 -10.78 -8.43
CA LYS A 162 8.23 -10.02 -8.70
C LYS A 162 7.96 -8.67 -9.37
N PHE A 163 7.17 -8.66 -10.45
CA PHE A 163 6.87 -7.43 -11.20
C PHE A 163 5.98 -6.49 -10.40
N VAL A 164 5.07 -7.03 -9.59
CA VAL A 164 4.26 -6.22 -8.67
C VAL A 164 5.16 -5.53 -7.65
N MET A 165 6.03 -6.27 -6.96
CA MET A 165 7.00 -5.72 -6.01
C MET A 165 7.91 -4.68 -6.66
N ALA A 166 8.45 -4.98 -7.84
CA ALA A 166 9.31 -4.06 -8.58
C ALA A 166 8.59 -2.73 -8.92
N GLY A 167 7.33 -2.82 -9.37
CA GLY A 167 6.50 -1.65 -9.62
C GLY A 167 6.26 -0.82 -8.35
N GLN A 168 6.01 -1.46 -7.21
CA GLN A 168 5.87 -0.72 -5.95
C GLN A 168 7.19 -0.09 -5.49
N GLY A 169 8.32 -0.76 -5.74
CA GLY A 169 9.66 -0.28 -5.40
C GLY A 169 10.06 1.04 -6.08
N THR A 170 9.39 1.41 -7.18
CA THR A 170 9.58 2.72 -7.82
C THR A 170 9.33 3.89 -6.88
N ILE A 171 8.49 3.71 -5.84
CA ILE A 171 8.28 4.70 -4.77
C ILE A 171 9.58 4.96 -4.00
N GLY A 172 10.38 3.92 -3.73
CA GLY A 172 11.68 4.06 -3.07
C GLY A 172 12.65 4.91 -3.89
N LEU A 173 12.68 4.72 -5.22
CA LEU A 173 13.48 5.55 -6.12
C LEU A 173 13.00 7.01 -6.11
N GLU A 174 11.68 7.25 -6.12
CA GLU A 174 11.15 8.62 -6.03
C GLU A 174 11.49 9.29 -4.69
N ILE A 175 11.49 8.54 -3.58
CA ILE A 175 11.90 9.05 -2.26
C ILE A 175 13.37 9.47 -2.31
N LEU A 176 14.25 8.66 -2.90
CA LEU A 176 15.68 9.00 -3.02
C LEU A 176 15.92 10.20 -3.94
N ASP A 177 15.15 10.32 -5.02
CA ASP A 177 15.19 11.46 -5.93
C ASP A 177 14.82 12.78 -5.20
N ASP A 178 13.89 12.73 -4.23
CA ASP A 178 13.45 13.91 -3.47
C ASP A 178 14.28 14.17 -2.20
N ILE A 179 14.68 13.11 -1.47
CA ILE A 179 15.40 13.16 -0.19
C ILE A 179 16.42 12.02 -0.14
N TRP A 180 17.56 12.21 -0.78
CA TRP A 180 18.65 11.23 -0.83
C TRP A 180 19.20 10.85 0.56
N ASN A 181 19.10 11.76 1.55
CA ASN A 181 19.54 11.57 2.93
C ASN A 181 18.40 11.18 3.89
N VAL A 182 17.39 10.45 3.39
CA VAL A 182 16.35 9.84 4.22
C VAL A 182 16.97 8.89 5.25
N ASN A 183 16.46 8.91 6.48
CA ASN A 183 16.94 8.04 7.55
C ASN A 183 15.96 6.93 7.87
N THR A 184 14.66 7.23 7.86
CA THR A 184 13.61 6.29 8.27
C THR A 184 12.46 6.32 7.28
N VAL A 185 11.96 5.16 6.87
CA VAL A 185 10.78 5.04 5.99
C VAL A 185 9.77 4.09 6.61
N ILE A 186 8.54 4.59 6.81
CA ILE A 186 7.46 3.91 7.50
C ILE A 186 6.37 3.55 6.48
N VAL A 187 6.09 2.25 6.36
CA VAL A 187 5.31 1.67 5.27
C VAL A 187 4.17 0.82 5.84
N PRO A 188 2.92 0.98 5.36
CA PRO A 188 1.83 0.11 5.78
C PRO A 188 1.98 -1.28 5.14
N VAL A 189 1.63 -2.33 5.88
CA VAL A 189 1.85 -3.70 5.43
C VAL A 189 0.55 -4.50 5.49
N GLY A 190 0.12 -4.99 4.32
CA GLY A 190 -0.81 -6.12 4.20
C GLY A 190 -0.01 -7.38 3.85
N GLY A 191 -0.10 -7.82 2.59
CA GLY A 191 0.67 -8.96 2.09
C GLY A 191 2.15 -8.69 1.77
N GLY A 192 2.70 -7.52 2.09
CA GLY A 192 4.16 -7.25 2.00
C GLY A 192 4.71 -6.68 0.68
N GLY A 193 3.96 -6.70 -0.43
CA GLY A 193 4.52 -6.30 -1.74
C GLY A 193 5.00 -4.85 -1.84
N LEU A 194 4.33 -3.92 -1.13
CA LEU A 194 4.73 -2.51 -1.07
C LEU A 194 6.07 -2.33 -0.35
N ILE A 195 6.15 -2.83 0.88
CA ILE A 195 7.35 -2.68 1.72
C ILE A 195 8.54 -3.47 1.15
N ALA A 196 8.31 -4.65 0.56
CA ALA A 196 9.36 -5.43 -0.10
C ALA A 196 10.02 -4.67 -1.26
N GLY A 197 9.21 -4.07 -2.14
CA GLY A 197 9.72 -3.25 -3.24
C GLY A 197 10.46 -2.00 -2.74
N ILE A 198 9.88 -1.26 -1.80
CA ILE A 198 10.51 -0.04 -1.24
C ILE A 198 11.81 -0.40 -0.52
N ALA A 199 11.82 -1.46 0.28
CA ALA A 199 13.00 -1.88 1.01
C ALA A 199 14.14 -2.30 0.09
N THR A 200 13.83 -3.02 -0.99
CA THR A 200 14.81 -3.38 -2.02
C THR A 200 15.44 -2.12 -2.62
N ALA A 201 14.65 -1.14 -3.06
CA ALA A 201 15.17 0.11 -3.62
C ALA A 201 16.05 0.89 -2.64
N LEU A 202 15.57 1.10 -1.41
CA LEU A 202 16.25 1.94 -0.42
C LEU A 202 17.51 1.27 0.14
N LYS A 203 17.45 -0.01 0.52
CA LYS A 203 18.60 -0.74 1.07
C LYS A 203 19.68 -0.99 0.03
N SER A 204 19.34 -1.06 -1.27
CA SER A 204 20.35 -1.11 -2.34
C SER A 204 21.13 0.20 -2.46
N PHE A 205 20.52 1.35 -2.14
CA PHE A 205 21.20 2.64 -2.09
C PHE A 205 21.99 2.83 -0.79
N ASN A 206 21.33 2.61 0.35
CA ASN A 206 21.95 2.74 1.68
C ASN A 206 21.34 1.71 2.67
N PRO A 207 22.10 0.68 3.09
CA PRO A 207 21.61 -0.33 4.04
C PRO A 207 21.20 0.23 5.40
N SER A 208 21.71 1.41 5.78
CA SER A 208 21.46 2.02 7.08
C SER A 208 20.14 2.79 7.15
N ILE A 209 19.40 2.92 6.04
CA ILE A 209 18.03 3.47 6.07
C ILE A 209 17.16 2.50 6.88
N HIS A 210 16.52 2.99 7.93
CA HIS A 210 15.66 2.21 8.80
C HIS A 210 14.26 2.09 8.22
N ILE A 211 13.74 0.87 8.06
CA ILE A 211 12.47 0.58 7.40
C ILE A 211 11.53 -0.07 8.40
N ILE A 212 10.41 0.60 8.65
CA ILE A 212 9.42 0.20 9.63
C ILE A 212 8.15 -0.23 8.90
N GLY A 213 7.73 -1.48 9.11
CA GLY A 213 6.41 -1.95 8.73
C GLY A 213 5.36 -1.60 9.76
N VAL A 214 4.15 -1.25 9.32
CA VAL A 214 3.03 -0.95 10.24
C VAL A 214 1.80 -1.78 9.88
N GLN A 215 1.19 -2.41 10.88
CA GLN A 215 -0.05 -3.17 10.76
C GLN A 215 -1.03 -2.84 11.91
N SER A 216 -2.30 -3.22 11.75
CA SER A 216 -3.29 -3.11 12.84
C SER A 216 -3.04 -4.22 13.88
N GLU A 217 -3.28 -3.92 15.16
CA GLU A 217 -3.31 -4.92 16.22
C GLU A 217 -4.36 -6.03 15.94
N ASN A 218 -5.43 -5.75 15.20
CA ASN A 218 -6.45 -6.74 14.88
C ASN A 218 -6.01 -7.75 13.81
N VAL A 219 -5.16 -7.33 12.86
CA VAL A 219 -4.71 -8.16 11.71
C VAL A 219 -3.26 -7.83 11.32
N HIS A 220 -2.34 -8.77 11.55
CA HIS A 220 -0.91 -8.52 11.36
C HIS A 220 -0.08 -9.78 11.06
N GLY A 221 -0.52 -10.56 10.07
CA GLY A 221 0.18 -11.80 9.68
C GLY A 221 1.66 -11.63 9.32
N MET A 222 2.05 -10.48 8.72
CA MET A 222 3.45 -10.23 8.38
C MET A 222 4.31 -9.98 9.63
N ALA A 223 3.84 -9.16 10.57
CA ALA A 223 4.54 -8.89 11.82
C ALA A 223 4.69 -10.18 12.65
N GLU A 224 3.60 -10.95 12.77
CA GLU A 224 3.62 -12.26 13.44
C GLU A 224 4.66 -13.19 12.79
N SER A 225 4.65 -13.28 11.46
CA SER A 225 5.60 -14.10 10.71
C SER A 225 7.05 -13.63 10.89
N PHE A 226 7.28 -12.31 10.85
CA PHE A 226 8.58 -11.69 11.03
C PHE A 226 9.19 -12.04 12.40
N TYR A 227 8.40 -11.91 13.47
CA TYR A 227 8.87 -12.18 14.83
C TYR A 227 9.01 -13.68 15.13
N LYS A 228 8.12 -14.53 14.60
CA LYS A 228 8.23 -15.99 14.71
C LYS A 228 9.29 -16.61 13.81
N ARG A 229 9.75 -15.88 12.79
CA ARG A 229 10.65 -16.36 11.72
C ARG A 229 10.07 -17.53 10.93
N ASP A 230 8.76 -17.57 10.79
CA ASP A 230 8.02 -18.56 10.01
C ASP A 230 6.75 -17.95 9.42
N LEU A 231 6.29 -18.45 8.28
CA LEU A 231 5.05 -17.99 7.65
C LEU A 231 3.86 -18.42 8.50
N THR A 232 3.17 -17.44 9.11
CA THR A 232 2.08 -17.68 10.04
C THR A 232 0.90 -16.75 9.77
N GLU A 233 -0.28 -17.13 10.26
CA GLU A 233 -1.46 -16.30 10.19
C GLU A 233 -1.74 -15.56 11.51
N HIS A 234 -2.19 -14.31 11.42
CA HIS A 234 -2.75 -13.59 12.56
C HIS A 234 -3.93 -12.73 12.13
N ARG A 235 -5.09 -12.99 12.74
CA ARG A 235 -6.32 -12.19 12.62
C ARG A 235 -7.23 -12.49 13.79
N VAL A 236 -7.52 -11.47 14.60
CA VAL A 236 -8.44 -11.59 15.75
C VAL A 236 -9.76 -10.85 15.51
N ASP A 237 -9.75 -9.77 14.74
CA ASP A 237 -10.94 -9.00 14.38
C ASP A 237 -10.78 -8.33 13.00
N SER A 238 -11.77 -7.55 12.59
CA SER A 238 -11.73 -6.62 11.47
C SER A 238 -10.91 -5.36 11.79
N THR A 239 -10.48 -4.63 10.77
CA THR A 239 -9.76 -3.36 10.93
C THR A 239 -10.28 -2.29 9.98
N ILE A 240 -10.20 -1.03 10.39
CA ILE A 240 -10.46 0.12 9.55
C ILE A 240 -9.39 0.32 8.47
N ALA A 241 -8.22 -0.30 8.63
CA ALA A 241 -7.20 -0.40 7.61
C ALA A 241 -7.49 -1.55 6.63
N ASP A 242 -8.64 -1.54 5.94
CA ASP A 242 -9.10 -2.67 5.11
C ASP A 242 -8.16 -3.03 3.95
N GLY A 243 -7.38 -2.06 3.44
CA GLY A 243 -6.32 -2.33 2.46
C GLY A 243 -5.16 -3.20 2.99
N CYS A 244 -5.08 -3.40 4.30
CA CYS A 244 -4.08 -4.19 5.02
C CYS A 244 -4.68 -5.35 5.83
N ASP A 245 -5.99 -5.65 5.72
CA ASP A 245 -6.62 -6.86 6.33
C ASP A 245 -6.15 -8.11 5.57
N VAL A 246 -4.92 -8.54 5.87
CA VAL A 246 -4.25 -9.69 5.26
C VAL A 246 -3.73 -10.59 6.38
N LYS A 247 -4.42 -11.72 6.56
CA LYS A 247 -4.11 -12.66 7.63
C LYS A 247 -2.79 -13.41 7.45
N VAL A 248 -2.37 -13.68 6.21
CA VAL A 248 -1.17 -14.43 5.85
C VAL A 248 -0.40 -13.62 4.80
N PRO A 249 0.90 -13.33 5.00
CA PRO A 249 1.70 -12.61 4.03
C PRO A 249 1.98 -13.46 2.77
N GLY A 250 2.52 -12.82 1.73
CA GLY A 250 3.05 -13.56 0.57
C GLY A 250 4.33 -14.31 0.93
N GLU A 251 4.60 -15.41 0.22
CA GLU A 251 5.80 -16.22 0.48
C GLU A 251 7.06 -15.47 0.05
N GLN A 252 7.05 -14.94 -1.18
CA GLN A 252 8.17 -14.16 -1.72
C GLN A 252 8.32 -12.83 -0.98
N THR A 253 7.21 -12.17 -0.66
CA THR A 253 7.27 -10.91 0.08
C THR A 253 7.80 -11.09 1.50
N TYR A 254 7.43 -12.18 2.20
CA TYR A 254 7.98 -12.50 3.52
C TYR A 254 9.49 -12.71 3.47
N GLU A 255 9.99 -13.48 2.50
CA GLU A 255 11.44 -13.67 2.33
C GLU A 255 12.17 -12.34 2.10
N VAL A 256 11.61 -11.42 1.31
CA VAL A 256 12.20 -10.08 1.17
C VAL A 256 12.15 -9.30 2.49
N VAL A 257 10.99 -9.28 3.16
CA VAL A 257 10.77 -8.53 4.40
C VAL A 257 11.70 -8.98 5.52
N LYS A 258 11.83 -10.29 5.72
CA LYS A 258 12.68 -10.91 6.74
C LYS A 258 14.14 -10.45 6.67
N HIS A 259 14.62 -10.14 5.47
CA HIS A 259 16.00 -9.74 5.23
C HIS A 259 16.21 -8.22 5.17
N LEU A 260 15.19 -7.45 4.76
CA LEU A 260 15.36 -6.02 4.44
C LEU A 260 14.59 -5.04 5.34
N VAL A 261 13.62 -5.51 6.13
CA VAL A 261 12.81 -4.67 7.02
C VAL A 261 13.34 -4.77 8.45
N ASP A 262 13.43 -3.64 9.15
CA ASP A 262 14.14 -3.57 10.42
C ASP A 262 13.23 -3.83 11.63
N GLU A 263 11.97 -3.38 11.60
CA GLU A 263 11.00 -3.65 12.66
C GLU A 263 9.54 -3.49 12.21
N PHE A 264 8.61 -3.98 13.02
CA PHE A 264 7.16 -3.81 12.85
C PHE A 264 6.53 -3.13 14.06
N ILE A 265 5.69 -2.13 13.80
CA ILE A 265 4.84 -1.47 14.80
C ILE A 265 3.39 -1.87 14.59
N LEU A 266 2.71 -2.24 15.66
CA LEU A 266 1.27 -2.47 15.67
C LEU A 266 0.55 -1.26 16.25
N VAL A 267 -0.56 -0.89 15.64
CA VAL A 267 -1.40 0.23 16.07
C VAL A 267 -2.84 -0.19 16.29
N THR A 268 -3.49 0.41 17.29
CA THR A 268 -4.91 0.15 17.60
C THR A 268 -5.82 0.82 16.58
N GLU A 269 -7.09 0.43 16.56
CA GLU A 269 -8.09 1.06 15.70
C GLU A 269 -8.29 2.54 16.06
N GLU A 270 -8.26 2.91 17.34
CA GLU A 270 -8.34 4.31 17.78
C GLU A 270 -7.13 5.13 17.33
N GLU A 271 -5.92 4.55 17.35
CA GLU A 271 -4.71 5.20 16.84
C GLU A 271 -4.81 5.44 15.32
N ILE A 272 -5.39 4.48 14.57
CA ILE A 272 -5.62 4.65 13.14
C ILE A 272 -6.68 5.73 12.88
N GLU A 273 -7.79 5.76 13.61
CA GLU A 273 -8.81 6.81 13.50
C GLU A 273 -8.24 8.20 13.81
N HIS A 274 -7.43 8.30 14.86
CA HIS A 274 -6.78 9.55 15.25
C HIS A 274 -5.83 10.04 14.14
N ALA A 275 -5.03 9.14 13.55
CA ALA A 275 -4.16 9.47 12.43
C ALA A 275 -4.93 9.88 11.17
N MET A 276 -6.07 9.24 10.88
CA MET A 276 -6.97 9.66 9.80
C MET A 276 -7.46 11.10 10.02
N LYS A 277 -7.91 11.43 11.23
CA LYS A 277 -8.34 12.79 11.60
C LYS A 277 -7.21 13.81 11.44
N ASP A 278 -6.02 13.49 11.94
CA ASP A 278 -4.86 14.38 11.87
C ASP A 278 -4.44 14.66 10.42
N LEU A 279 -4.39 13.64 9.56
CA LEU A 279 -4.10 13.81 8.14
C LEU A 279 -5.13 14.72 7.44
N MET A 280 -6.42 14.56 7.75
CA MET A 280 -7.48 15.40 7.17
C MET A 280 -7.45 16.83 7.72
N GLN A 281 -7.35 17.00 9.03
CA GLN A 281 -7.46 18.31 9.68
C GLN A 281 -6.19 19.14 9.57
N ARG A 282 -5.02 18.53 9.77
CA ARG A 282 -3.73 19.23 9.81
C ARG A 282 -3.06 19.29 8.45
N ALA A 283 -3.11 18.20 7.67
CA ALA A 283 -2.43 18.10 6.39
C ALA A 283 -3.35 18.29 5.17
N LYS A 284 -4.68 18.37 5.37
CA LYS A 284 -5.69 18.50 4.30
C LYS A 284 -5.64 17.34 3.30
N ILE A 285 -5.32 16.15 3.80
CA ILE A 285 -5.19 14.93 3.01
C ILE A 285 -6.35 13.99 3.33
N ILE A 286 -7.06 13.54 2.30
CA ILE A 286 -7.99 12.41 2.40
C ILE A 286 -7.20 11.11 2.36
N THR A 287 -7.41 10.25 3.34
CA THR A 287 -6.76 8.95 3.49
C THR A 287 -7.78 7.88 3.86
N GLU A 288 -7.54 6.65 3.43
CA GLU A 288 -8.18 5.46 4.02
C GLU A 288 -7.39 4.98 5.25
N GLY A 289 -7.92 4.02 6.01
CA GLY A 289 -7.26 3.52 7.23
C GLY A 289 -5.86 2.95 6.97
N ALA A 290 -5.68 2.20 5.87
CA ALA A 290 -4.37 1.66 5.49
C ALA A 290 -3.36 2.76 5.10
N GLY A 291 -3.84 3.90 4.59
CA GLY A 291 -3.01 5.08 4.32
C GLY A 291 -2.61 5.83 5.59
N ALA A 292 -3.35 5.68 6.68
CA ALA A 292 -3.08 6.34 7.95
C ALA A 292 -2.13 5.55 8.86
N LEU A 293 -1.94 4.25 8.65
CA LEU A 293 -1.09 3.37 9.47
C LEU A 293 0.30 3.97 9.78
N PRO A 294 1.11 4.45 8.82
CA PRO A 294 2.40 5.06 9.14
C PRO A 294 2.32 6.31 10.03
N THR A 295 1.25 7.11 9.85
CA THR A 295 1.03 8.29 10.70
C THR A 295 0.59 7.88 12.10
N ALA A 296 -0.25 6.84 12.23
CA ALA A 296 -0.63 6.26 13.51
C ALA A 296 0.59 5.74 14.29
N ALA A 297 1.54 5.08 13.62
CA ALA A 297 2.77 4.60 14.25
C ALA A 297 3.68 5.74 14.76
N ILE A 298 3.69 6.89 14.08
CA ILE A 298 4.40 8.09 14.56
C ILE A 298 3.69 8.67 15.79
N LEU A 299 2.36 8.79 15.73
CA LEU A 299 1.56 9.43 16.80
C LEU A 299 1.46 8.59 18.07
N SER A 300 1.55 7.26 17.96
CA SER A 300 1.46 6.35 19.11
C SER A 300 2.65 6.43 20.08
N GLY A 301 3.77 7.01 19.65
CA GLY A 301 5.02 7.03 20.43
C GLY A 301 5.68 5.66 20.59
N LYS A 302 5.24 4.65 19.83
CA LYS A 302 5.77 3.28 19.88
C LYS A 302 7.11 3.12 19.14
N ILE A 303 7.46 4.03 18.22
CA ILE A 303 8.74 4.04 17.52
C ILE A 303 9.81 4.69 18.41
N ASN A 304 10.97 4.04 18.55
CA ASN A 304 12.08 4.61 19.32
C ASN A 304 12.57 5.95 18.72
N ASN A 305 12.65 7.00 19.56
CA ASN A 305 13.03 8.35 19.15
C ASN A 305 14.35 8.44 18.38
N LYS A 306 15.31 7.52 18.57
CA LYS A 306 16.56 7.52 17.80
C LYS A 306 16.35 7.43 16.28
N TRP A 307 15.20 6.93 15.85
CA TRP A 307 14.79 6.80 14.45
C TRP A 307 13.95 7.98 13.95
N LEU A 308 13.58 8.92 14.82
CA LEU A 308 12.66 10.02 14.52
C LEU A 308 13.27 11.40 14.79
N GLU A 309 13.88 11.60 15.95
CA GLU A 309 14.45 12.88 16.39
C GLU A 309 15.71 13.23 15.58
N ASP A 310 15.80 14.47 15.10
CA ASP A 310 16.86 14.93 14.18
C ASP A 310 17.03 14.08 12.92
N LYS A 311 16.00 13.33 12.52
CA LYS A 311 15.99 12.46 11.33
C LYS A 311 15.10 12.99 10.21
N ASN A 312 15.44 12.64 8.98
CA ASN A 312 14.53 12.71 7.84
C ASN A 312 13.70 11.43 7.78
N VAL A 313 12.39 11.55 8.04
CA VAL A 313 11.44 10.44 8.14
C VAL A 313 10.41 10.57 7.03
N VAL A 314 10.17 9.47 6.30
CA VAL A 314 9.08 9.40 5.32
C VAL A 314 7.99 8.46 5.82
N ALA A 315 6.75 8.95 5.88
CA ALA A 315 5.56 8.15 6.16
C ALA A 315 4.69 8.06 4.90
N LEU A 316 4.31 6.84 4.52
CA LEU A 316 3.50 6.63 3.31
C LEU A 316 2.01 6.84 3.59
N VAL A 317 1.38 7.73 2.82
CA VAL A 317 -0.08 7.78 2.70
C VAL A 317 -0.46 6.90 1.50
N SER A 318 -0.60 5.60 1.77
CA SER A 318 -0.66 4.55 0.73
C SER A 318 -1.91 4.60 -0.17
N GLY A 319 -3.03 5.12 0.33
CA GLY A 319 -4.28 5.21 -0.41
C GLY A 319 -5.30 6.14 0.21
N GLY A 320 -6.29 6.54 -0.60
CA GLY A 320 -7.36 7.48 -0.22
C GLY A 320 -8.75 7.00 -0.62
N ASN A 321 -8.92 5.71 -0.93
CA ASN A 321 -10.18 5.14 -1.40
C ASN A 321 -11.12 4.82 -0.23
N VAL A 322 -11.53 5.85 0.48
CA VAL A 322 -12.43 5.77 1.62
C VAL A 322 -13.84 6.23 1.24
N ASP A 323 -14.86 5.57 1.79
CA ASP A 323 -16.24 6.06 1.69
C ASP A 323 -16.39 7.33 2.54
N LEU A 324 -16.90 8.41 1.97
CA LEU A 324 -17.08 9.68 2.68
C LEU A 324 -18.05 9.57 3.86
N THR A 325 -18.99 8.62 3.85
CA THR A 325 -19.83 8.33 5.01
C THR A 325 -19.04 7.74 6.17
N ARG A 326 -18.07 6.86 5.87
CA ARG A 326 -17.11 6.34 6.86
C ARG A 326 -16.21 7.44 7.38
N VAL A 327 -15.77 8.36 6.52
CA VAL A 327 -15.03 9.56 6.93
C VAL A 327 -15.88 10.41 7.89
N SER A 328 -17.16 10.62 7.60
CA SER A 328 -18.08 11.36 8.50
C SER A 328 -18.15 10.70 9.88
N GLY A 329 -18.33 9.39 9.94
CA GLY A 329 -18.36 8.66 11.21
C GLY A 329 -17.08 8.80 12.03
N VAL A 330 -15.92 8.74 11.36
CA VAL A 330 -14.62 9.01 12.00
C VAL A 330 -14.60 10.45 12.53
N ILE A 331 -14.99 11.44 11.73
CA ILE A 331 -14.97 12.88 12.10
C ILE A 331 -15.95 13.18 13.26
N GLU A 332 -17.15 12.63 13.23
CA GLU A 332 -18.20 12.84 14.25
C GLU A 332 -17.79 12.28 15.62
N HIS A 333 -16.97 11.23 15.65
CA HIS A 333 -16.42 10.68 16.88
C HIS A 333 -15.41 11.66 17.51
N GLY A 334 -15.88 12.54 18.40
CA GLY A 334 -15.05 13.43 19.22
C GLY A 334 -14.99 14.90 18.79
N LEU A 335 -15.81 15.34 17.83
CA LEU A 335 -15.96 16.76 17.50
C LEU A 335 -17.33 17.29 17.94
N ASN A 336 -17.33 18.39 18.70
CA ASN A 336 -18.54 19.18 18.91
C ASN A 336 -18.72 20.15 17.74
N ILE A 337 -19.89 20.14 17.11
CA ILE A 337 -20.22 21.07 16.01
C ILE A 337 -20.21 22.49 16.57
N ALA A 338 -19.40 23.37 15.97
CA ALA A 338 -19.42 24.79 16.32
C ALA A 338 -20.78 25.40 15.94
N ASP A 339 -21.48 26.02 16.89
CA ASP A 339 -22.71 26.75 16.62
C ASP A 339 -22.38 28.03 15.83
N THR A 340 -22.69 28.00 14.53
CA THR A 340 -22.46 29.11 13.61
C THR A 340 -23.64 30.07 13.51
N SER A 341 -24.74 29.82 14.22
CA SER A 341 -26.00 30.59 14.11
C SER A 341 -25.86 32.07 14.48
N LYS A 342 -24.81 32.44 15.22
CA LYS A 342 -24.53 33.81 15.65
C LYS A 342 -23.42 34.51 14.86
N GLY A 343 -22.93 33.88 13.79
CA GLY A 343 -21.73 34.32 13.08
C GLY A 343 -20.48 33.96 13.86
N VAL A 344 -19.60 33.16 13.25
CA VAL A 344 -18.27 32.88 13.80
C VAL A 344 -17.32 33.90 13.19
N VAL A 345 -16.66 34.69 14.04
CA VAL A 345 -15.62 35.61 13.58
C VAL A 345 -14.44 34.77 13.08
N GLY A 346 -14.13 34.89 11.80
CA GLY A 346 -13.01 34.24 11.13
C GLY A 346 -11.71 35.03 11.27
#